data_AF-A0A170WWC8-F1
#
_entry.id   AF-A0A170WWC8-F1
#
_cell.length_a   1.000
_cell.length_b   1.000
_cell.length_c   1.000
_cell.angle_alpha   90.00
_cell.angle_beta   90.00
_cell.angle_gamma   90.00
#
_symmetry.space_group_name_H-M   'P 1'
#
loop_
_entity.id
_entity.type
_entity.pdbx_description
1 polymer ?
#
loop_
_entity_poly.entity_id
_entity_poly.type
_entity_poly.pdbx_seq_one_letter_code
_entity_poly.pdbx_strand_id
1 'polypeptide(L)'
;MHVLDRLTPEGVSATRLAGWRFLIRCGDHAVAAAETVLTADGWAFSHFFEGPYVASTERALRQAETAAQAYQPRLLSMPSLYMLTLWLRSDTSGDGATGHPAPADVLVPLAPAPPGIASHRPHRVADLLPLLTHRLRTGWLMRSPA
;
A
#
# COMPACT_ATOMS: atom_id res chain seq x y z
N MET A 1 -3.86 -6.35 3.03
CA MET A 1 -3.04 -5.25 3.56
C MET A 1 -1.72 -5.80 4.03
N HIS A 2 -0.67 -5.40 3.35
CA HIS A 2 0.71 -5.66 3.70
C HIS A 2 1.27 -4.45 4.45
N VAL A 3 2.13 -4.69 5.42
CA VAL A 3 2.94 -3.66 6.07
C VAL A 3 4.37 -3.84 5.60
N LEU A 4 4.99 -2.73 5.21
CA LEU A 4 6.40 -2.69 4.90
C LEU A 4 7.21 -2.61 6.20
N ASP A 5 7.81 -3.72 6.61
CA ASP A 5 8.51 -3.82 7.89
C ASP A 5 9.86 -3.07 7.86
N ARG A 6 10.57 -3.11 6.73
CA ARG A 6 11.88 -2.46 6.59
C ARG A 6 12.18 -2.05 5.14
N LEU A 7 12.62 -0.79 5.01
CA LEU A 7 13.30 -0.28 3.82
C LEU A 7 14.81 -0.30 4.09
N THR A 8 15.57 -1.09 3.33
CA THR A 8 17.03 -1.09 3.40
C THR A 8 17.61 -0.33 2.21
N PRO A 9 18.89 0.09 2.27
CA PRO A 9 19.56 0.71 1.13
C PRO A 9 19.57 -0.16 -0.13
N GLU A 10 19.52 -1.48 0.02
CA GLU A 10 19.48 -2.48 -1.05
C GLU A 10 18.06 -2.72 -1.61
N GLY A 11 17.02 -2.14 -1.00
CA GLY A 11 15.63 -2.23 -1.45
C GLY A 11 14.62 -2.52 -0.34
N VAL A 12 13.42 -3.00 -0.72
CA VAL A 12 12.43 -3.48 0.25
C VAL A 12 12.85 -4.86 0.74
N SER A 13 13.05 -4.99 2.05
CA SER A 13 13.56 -6.23 2.64
C SER A 13 12.46 -7.27 2.90
N ALA A 14 11.25 -6.87 3.26
CA ALA A 14 10.11 -7.76 3.44
C ALA A 14 8.80 -6.97 3.58
N THR A 15 7.68 -7.58 3.16
CA THR A 15 6.35 -7.15 3.57
C THR A 15 5.67 -8.27 4.33
N ARG A 16 4.88 -7.91 5.34
CA ARG A 16 4.10 -8.85 6.14
C ARG A 16 2.62 -8.58 5.92
N LEU A 17 1.84 -9.64 5.68
CA LEU A 17 0.38 -9.54 5.67
C LEU A 17 -0.10 -9.21 7.09
N ALA A 18 -0.73 -8.04 7.24
CA ALA A 18 -1.28 -7.57 8.52
C ALA A 18 -2.79 -7.77 8.62
N GLY A 19 -3.49 -7.89 7.49
CA GLY A 19 -4.94 -8.02 7.44
C GLY A 19 -5.48 -7.99 6.03
N TRP A 20 -6.76 -8.23 5.86
CA TRP A 20 -7.51 -8.01 4.63
C TRP A 20 -8.35 -6.75 4.78
N ARG A 21 -8.50 -5.98 3.71
CA ARG A 21 -9.39 -4.81 3.69
C ARG A 21 -10.50 -5.07 2.69
N PHE A 22 -11.73 -4.90 3.14
CA PHE A 22 -12.94 -5.06 2.37
C PHE A 22 -13.60 -3.70 2.20
N LEU A 23 -13.95 -3.31 0.97
CA LEU A 23 -14.71 -2.10 0.72
C LEU A 23 -16.21 -2.39 0.90
N ILE A 24 -16.87 -1.58 1.72
CA ILE A 24 -18.32 -1.64 1.93
C ILE A 24 -18.95 -0.65 0.96
N ARG A 25 -19.86 -1.14 0.11
CA ARG A 25 -20.42 -0.37 -0.98
C ARG A 25 -21.87 0.02 -0.71
N CYS A 26 -22.23 1.23 -1.12
CA CYS A 26 -23.60 1.68 -1.29
C CYS A 26 -23.74 2.12 -2.75
N GLY A 27 -24.47 1.33 -3.54
CA GLY A 27 -24.51 1.49 -5.00
C GLY A 27 -23.12 1.41 -5.62
N ASP A 28 -22.75 2.43 -6.39
CA ASP A 28 -21.51 2.49 -7.15
C ASP A 28 -20.30 3.06 -6.39
N HIS A 29 -20.44 3.36 -5.10
CA HIS A 29 -19.37 3.96 -4.31
C HIS A 29 -19.03 3.15 -3.06
N ALA A 30 -17.74 3.11 -2.71
CA ALA A 30 -17.30 2.61 -1.42
C ALA A 30 -17.54 3.70 -0.35
N VAL A 31 -18.36 3.39 0.64
CA VAL A 31 -18.73 4.32 1.73
C VAL A 31 -17.92 4.07 3.00
N ALA A 32 -17.47 2.84 3.22
CA ALA A 32 -16.66 2.46 4.36
C ALA A 32 -15.71 1.32 3.98
N ALA A 33 -14.85 0.93 4.91
CA ALA A 33 -14.05 -0.28 4.80
C ALA A 33 -14.06 -1.06 6.12
N ALA A 34 -13.91 -2.37 5.99
CA ALA A 34 -13.68 -3.28 7.10
C ALA A 34 -12.28 -3.89 7.01
N GLU A 35 -11.61 -4.03 8.15
CA GLU A 35 -10.31 -4.69 8.26
C GLU A 35 -10.39 -5.93 9.13
N THR A 36 -9.54 -6.91 8.80
CA THR A 36 -9.43 -8.15 9.55
C THR A 36 -8.15 -8.21 10.37
N VAL A 37 -8.22 -8.91 11.50
CA VAL A 37 -7.07 -9.33 12.30
C VAL A 37 -6.98 -10.85 12.29
N LEU A 38 -5.77 -11.39 12.44
CA LEU A 38 -5.57 -12.83 12.57
C LEU A 38 -5.82 -13.24 14.03
N THR A 39 -6.73 -14.18 14.24
CA THR A 39 -7.05 -14.82 15.52
C THR A 39 -6.66 -16.31 15.48
N ALA A 40 -6.85 -17.03 16.58
CA ALA A 40 -6.64 -18.48 16.63
C ALA A 40 -7.53 -19.25 15.64
N ASP A 41 -8.73 -18.73 15.35
CA ASP A 41 -9.73 -19.33 14.46
C ASP A 41 -9.61 -18.84 13.00
N GLY A 42 -8.60 -18.02 12.70
CA GLY A 42 -8.37 -17.45 11.37
C GLY A 42 -8.63 -15.93 11.30
N TRP A 43 -8.98 -15.43 10.13
CA TRP A 43 -9.21 -13.99 9.94
C TRP A 43 -10.60 -13.58 10.43
N ALA A 44 -10.66 -12.60 11.34
CA ALA A 44 -11.91 -12.03 11.83
C ALA A 44 -11.95 -10.52 11.58
N PHE A 45 -13.13 -9.97 11.27
CA PHE A 45 -13.32 -8.52 11.19
C PHE A 45 -13.06 -7.88 12.56
N SER A 46 -12.29 -6.79 12.56
CA SER A 46 -11.89 -6.10 13.78
C SER A 46 -12.24 -4.62 13.79
N HIS A 47 -12.15 -3.94 12.64
CA HIS A 47 -12.37 -2.49 12.54
C HIS A 47 -13.21 -2.16 11.33
N PHE A 48 -14.16 -1.25 11.53
CA PHE A 48 -14.95 -0.61 10.47
C PHE A 48 -14.67 0.88 10.52
N PHE A 49 -14.38 1.49 9.38
CA PHE A 49 -14.02 2.89 9.33
C PHE A 49 -14.37 3.54 7.99
N GLU A 50 -14.47 4.86 8.04
CA GLU A 50 -14.62 5.73 6.88
C GLU A 50 -13.37 6.60 6.73
N GLY A 51 -13.34 7.40 5.67
CA GLY A 51 -12.32 8.43 5.49
C GLY A 51 -11.67 8.43 4.11
N PRO A 52 -10.70 9.32 3.89
CA PRO A 52 -10.17 9.62 2.56
C PRO A 52 -9.52 8.39 1.90
N TYR A 53 -8.95 7.49 2.70
CA TYR A 53 -8.34 6.27 2.17
C TYR A 53 -9.35 5.29 1.56
N VAL A 54 -10.64 5.33 1.92
CA VAL A 54 -11.66 4.48 1.31
C VAL A 54 -11.89 4.89 -0.14
N ALA A 55 -12.31 6.14 -0.36
CA ALA A 55 -12.52 6.69 -1.70
C ALA A 55 -11.22 6.68 -2.53
N SER A 56 -10.07 6.95 -1.89
CA SER A 56 -8.78 6.89 -2.57
C SER A 56 -8.41 5.47 -3.02
N THR A 57 -8.73 4.44 -2.22
CA THR A 57 -8.50 3.04 -2.60
C THR A 57 -9.40 2.67 -3.76
N GLU A 58 -10.70 3.00 -3.72
CA GLU A 58 -11.63 2.76 -4.82
C GLU A 58 -11.14 3.40 -6.13
N ARG A 59 -10.74 4.68 -6.09
CA ARG A 59 -10.20 5.38 -7.26
C ARG A 59 -8.97 4.68 -7.85
N ALA A 60 -8.03 4.27 -7.00
CA ALA A 60 -6.80 3.61 -7.45
C ALA A 60 -7.08 2.22 -8.04
N LEU A 61 -8.03 1.48 -7.48
CA LEU A 61 -8.49 0.19 -8.04
C LEU A 61 -9.13 0.38 -9.41
N ARG A 62 -10.05 1.34 -9.56
CA ARG A 62 -10.65 1.67 -10.87
C ARG A 62 -9.60 2.06 -11.91
N GLN A 63 -8.57 2.81 -11.51
CA GLN A 63 -7.45 3.12 -12.41
C GLN A 63 -6.68 1.85 -12.81
N ALA A 64 -6.44 0.92 -11.89
CA ALA A 64 -5.77 -0.34 -12.19
C ALA A 64 -6.60 -1.23 -13.14
N GLU A 65 -7.92 -1.24 -12.99
CA GLU A 65 -8.85 -1.98 -13.85
C GLU A 65 -8.84 -1.50 -15.31
N THR A 66 -8.47 -0.23 -15.56
CA THR A 66 -8.31 0.31 -16.92
C THR A 66 -6.97 -0.04 -17.57
N ALA A 67 -6.04 -0.67 -16.84
CA ALA A 67 -4.73 -1.02 -17.39
C ALA A 67 -4.83 -2.20 -18.37
N ALA A 68 -3.99 -2.19 -19.41
CA ALA A 68 -3.97 -3.24 -20.42
C ALA A 68 -3.51 -4.61 -19.88
N GLN A 69 -2.74 -4.63 -18.80
CA GLN A 69 -2.28 -5.86 -18.15
C GLN A 69 -3.05 -6.11 -16.86
N ALA A 70 -3.29 -7.38 -16.56
CA ALA A 70 -3.84 -7.78 -15.27
C ALA A 70 -2.80 -7.56 -14.16
N TYR A 71 -3.28 -7.10 -13.01
CA TYR A 71 -2.49 -6.98 -11.80
C TYR A 71 -3.19 -7.68 -10.65
N GLN A 72 -2.42 -8.14 -9.68
CA GLN A 72 -2.94 -8.52 -8.37
C GLN A 72 -2.80 -7.31 -7.42
N PRO A 73 -3.90 -6.57 -7.13
CA PRO A 73 -3.83 -5.40 -6.27
C PRO A 73 -3.69 -5.81 -4.80
N ARG A 74 -2.83 -5.08 -4.08
CA ARG A 74 -2.59 -5.23 -2.66
C ARG A 74 -2.46 -3.85 -2.03
N LEU A 75 -2.99 -3.65 -0.85
CA LEU A 75 -2.67 -2.46 -0.06
C LEU A 75 -1.34 -2.65 0.63
N LEU A 76 -0.44 -1.67 0.51
CA LEU A 76 0.87 -1.64 1.18
C LEU A 76 0.96 -0.39 2.07
N SER A 77 0.94 -0.62 3.38
CA SER A 77 1.15 0.39 4.41
C SER A 77 2.64 0.62 4.62
N MET A 78 3.03 1.88 4.70
CA MET A 78 4.41 2.32 4.94
C MET A 78 4.42 3.23 6.18
N PRO A 79 4.39 2.65 7.40
CA PRO A 79 4.18 3.42 8.63
C PRO A 79 5.19 4.54 8.85
N SER A 80 6.48 4.30 8.53
CA SER A 80 7.55 5.31 8.65
C SER A 80 7.34 6.55 7.79
N LEU A 81 6.46 6.47 6.79
CA LEU A 81 6.08 7.57 5.90
C LEU A 81 4.64 8.04 6.12
N TYR A 82 3.89 7.43 7.04
CA TYR A 82 2.45 7.65 7.24
C TYR A 82 1.65 7.58 5.93
N MET A 83 2.06 6.66 5.05
CA MET A 83 1.54 6.55 3.70
C MET A 83 0.93 5.17 3.45
N LEU A 84 -0.16 5.15 2.70
CA LEU A 84 -0.75 3.93 2.15
C LEU A 84 -0.60 3.95 0.62
N THR A 85 -0.27 2.82 0.02
CA THR A 85 -0.13 2.69 -1.44
C THR A 85 -0.92 1.49 -1.94
N LEU A 86 -1.46 1.59 -3.15
CA LEU A 86 -1.91 0.42 -3.90
C LEU A 86 -0.70 -0.17 -4.62
N TRP A 87 -0.33 -1.37 -4.23
CA TRP A 87 0.72 -2.18 -4.84
C TRP A 87 0.10 -3.13 -5.86
N LEU A 88 0.42 -2.92 -7.12
CA LEU A 88 -0.06 -3.68 -8.26
C LEU A 88 1.05 -4.65 -8.68
N ARG A 89 0.89 -5.93 -8.33
CA ARG A 89 1.83 -6.96 -8.76
C ARG A 89 1.50 -7.48 -10.14
N SER A 90 2.51 -7.62 -10.99
CA SER A 90 2.34 -8.25 -12.30
C SER A 90 2.21 -9.78 -12.21
N ASP A 91 2.79 -10.41 -11.18
CA ASP A 91 2.57 -11.82 -10.89
C ASP A 91 1.23 -12.02 -10.17
N THR A 92 0.27 -12.58 -10.90
CA THR A 92 -1.11 -12.84 -10.46
C THR A 92 -1.34 -14.28 -9.98
N SER A 93 -0.31 -15.14 -10.00
CA SER A 93 -0.45 -16.56 -9.66
C SER A 93 -0.49 -16.85 -8.16
N GLY A 94 0.00 -15.92 -7.33
CA GLY A 94 0.08 -16.07 -5.88
C GLY A 94 -1.24 -15.89 -5.14
N ASP A 95 -1.30 -16.38 -3.91
CA ASP A 95 -2.47 -16.28 -3.00
C ASP A 95 -2.73 -14.87 -2.43
N GLY A 96 -1.87 -13.89 -2.73
CA GLY A 96 -1.98 -12.54 -2.20
C GLY A 96 -1.35 -12.34 -0.81
N ALA A 97 -0.98 -13.41 -0.12
CA ALA A 97 -0.60 -13.39 1.30
C ALA A 97 0.90 -13.21 1.54
N THR A 98 1.74 -13.53 0.56
CA THR A 98 3.20 -13.46 0.69
C THR A 98 3.85 -12.64 -0.43
N GLY A 99 5.07 -12.17 -0.21
CA GLY A 99 5.90 -11.53 -1.22
C GLY A 99 6.50 -10.20 -0.77
N HIS A 100 7.22 -9.57 -1.69
CA HIS A 100 7.77 -8.23 -1.56
C HIS A 100 7.63 -7.51 -2.91
N PRO A 101 7.53 -6.17 -2.94
CA PRO A 101 7.49 -5.40 -4.18
C PRO A 101 8.69 -5.71 -5.06
N ALA A 102 8.43 -6.29 -6.23
CA ALA A 102 9.44 -6.54 -7.25
C ALA A 102 9.69 -5.25 -8.06
N PRO A 103 10.89 -5.06 -8.66
CA PRO A 103 11.22 -3.83 -9.38
C PRO A 103 10.23 -3.42 -10.48
N ALA A 104 9.59 -4.40 -11.14
CA ALA A 104 8.62 -4.19 -12.20
C ALA A 104 7.18 -3.94 -11.71
N ASP A 105 6.91 -4.20 -10.42
CA ASP A 105 5.61 -3.91 -9.85
C ASP A 105 5.36 -2.39 -9.83
N VAL A 106 4.08 -2.03 -9.72
CA VAL A 106 3.65 -0.63 -9.69
C VAL A 106 3.13 -0.27 -8.31
N LEU A 107 3.53 0.89 -7.80
CA LEU A 107 3.01 1.51 -6.59
C LEU A 107 2.22 2.75 -6.97
N VAL A 108 0.99 2.86 -6.47
CA VAL A 108 0.13 4.03 -6.63
C VAL A 108 -0.11 4.62 -5.23
N PRO A 109 0.55 5.73 -4.87
CA PRO A 109 0.33 6.39 -3.58
C PRO A 109 -1.13 6.83 -3.43
N LEU A 110 -1.74 6.51 -2.29
CA LEU A 110 -3.11 6.93 -1.99
C LEU A 110 -3.13 8.35 -1.39
N ALA A 111 -4.28 9.01 -1.48
CA ALA A 111 -4.51 10.28 -0.84
C ALA A 111 -5.00 10.09 0.61
N PRO A 112 -4.50 10.88 1.57
CA PRO A 112 -3.41 11.86 1.42
C PRO A 112 -2.03 11.19 1.31
N ALA A 113 -1.23 11.61 0.32
CA ALA A 113 0.18 11.24 0.25
C ALA A 113 1.04 12.26 1.01
N PRO A 114 2.22 11.87 1.51
CA PRO A 114 3.17 12.81 2.11
C PRO A 114 3.58 13.92 1.14
N PRO A 115 3.95 15.12 1.62
CA PRO A 115 4.37 16.22 0.75
C PRO A 115 5.43 15.80 -0.26
N GLY A 116 5.37 16.25 -1.51
CA GLY A 116 6.32 15.87 -2.56
C GLY A 116 6.12 14.47 -3.18
N ILE A 117 5.08 13.73 -2.76
CA ILE A 117 4.64 12.50 -3.43
C ILE A 117 3.26 12.77 -4.03
N ALA A 118 3.11 12.55 -5.33
CA ALA A 118 1.83 12.75 -6.02
C ALA A 118 0.88 11.55 -5.78
N SER A 119 -0.26 11.79 -5.12
CA SER A 119 -1.31 10.77 -5.00
C SER A 119 -1.85 10.36 -6.37
N HIS A 120 -2.23 9.08 -6.49
CA HIS A 120 -2.80 8.46 -7.69
C HIS A 120 -1.91 8.44 -8.94
N ARG A 121 -0.64 8.86 -8.82
CA ARG A 121 0.34 8.70 -9.88
C ARG A 121 0.96 7.29 -9.77
N PRO A 122 0.86 6.44 -10.80
CA PRO A 122 1.56 5.16 -10.80
C PRO A 122 3.06 5.37 -10.93
N HIS A 123 3.83 4.63 -10.14
CA HIS A 123 5.28 4.58 -10.21
C HIS A 123 5.75 3.14 -10.22
N ARG A 124 6.79 2.81 -11.00
CA ARG A 124 7.44 1.51 -10.81
C ARG A 124 8.15 1.49 -9.46
N VAL A 125 8.19 0.33 -8.84
CA VAL A 125 8.91 0.09 -7.60
C VAL A 125 10.37 0.54 -7.73
N ALA A 126 11.03 0.21 -8.85
CA ALA A 126 12.41 0.61 -9.13
C ALA A 126 12.64 2.14 -9.09
N ASP A 127 11.64 2.94 -9.47
CA ASP A 127 11.75 4.39 -9.54
C ASP A 127 11.39 5.06 -8.20
N LEU A 128 10.37 4.53 -7.52
CA LEU A 128 9.83 5.15 -6.30
C LEU A 128 10.61 4.77 -5.04
N LEU A 129 10.97 3.50 -4.87
CA LEU A 129 11.60 3.02 -3.63
C LEU A 129 12.89 3.78 -3.28
N PRO A 130 13.82 4.05 -4.21
CA PRO A 130 15.04 4.80 -3.88
C PRO A 130 14.75 6.20 -3.32
N LEU A 131 13.72 6.89 -3.85
CA LEU A 131 13.30 8.21 -3.37
C LEU A 131 12.74 8.14 -1.94
N LEU A 132 11.95 7.10 -1.65
CA LEU A 132 11.38 6.88 -0.32
C LEU A 132 12.46 6.51 0.71
N THR A 133 13.42 5.68 0.33
CA THR A 133 14.58 5.35 1.18
C THR A 133 15.43 6.58 1.47
N HIS A 134 15.68 7.44 0.47
CA HIS A 134 16.41 8.70 0.68
C HIS A 134 15.69 9.65 1.64
N ARG A 135 14.36 9.78 1.50
CA ARG A 135 13.52 10.58 2.42
C ARG A 135 13.61 10.09 3.86
N LEU A 136 13.57 8.78 4.08
CA LEU A 136 13.65 8.22 5.44
C LEU A 136 15.02 8.47 6.08
N ARG A 137 16.10 8.36 5.31
CA ARG A 137 17.45 8.66 5.80
C ARG A 137 17.62 10.12 6.20
N THR A 138 17.15 11.05 5.36
CA THR A 138 17.24 12.49 5.63
C THR A 138 16.35 12.93 6.80
N GLY A 139 15.12 12.41 6.88
CA GLY A 139 14.24 12.64 8.02
C GLY A 139 14.80 12.12 9.34
N TRP A 140 15.55 11.01 9.31
CA TRP A 140 16.23 10.47 10.49
C TRP A 140 17.42 11.32 10.93
N LEU A 141 18.25 11.77 9.99
CA LEU A 141 19.41 12.65 10.26
C LEU A 141 19.00 13.99 10.90
N MET A 142 17.86 14.56 10.53
CA MET A 142 17.35 15.80 11.14
C MET A 142 16.77 15.59 12.56
N ARG A 143 16.62 14.34 13.00
CA ARG A 143 16.00 13.98 14.29
C ARG A 143 17.01 13.50 15.34
N SER A 144 18.29 13.41 14.99
CA SER A 144 19.38 13.16 15.94
C SER A 144 19.67 14.43 16.74
N PRO A 145 19.57 14.42 18.09
CA PRO A 145 20.04 15.54 18.88
C PRO A 145 21.56 15.68 18.74
N ALA A 146 22.04 16.93 18.70
CA ALA A 146 23.45 17.30 18.70
C ALA A 146 24.12 17.00 20.05
#